data_AF-A0A6A3DSP3-F1
#
_entry.id   AF-A0A6A3DSP3-F1
#
_cell.length_a   1.000
_cell.length_b   1.000
_cell.length_c   1.000
_cell.angle_alpha   90.00
_cell.angle_beta   90.00
_cell.angle_gamma   90.00
#
_symmetry.space_group_name_H-M   'P 1'
#
loop_
_entity.id
_entity.type
_entity.pdbx_description
1 polymer ?
#
loop_
_entity_poly.entity_id
_entity_poly.type
_entity_poly.pdbx_seq_one_letter_code
_entity_poly.pdbx_strand_id
1 'polypeptide(L)'
;MVRSYGTETVDFAHEQDAFVDRPVGGNRSHSRNSWGAIVIAATVGLVGLSYAVTMHKSLAAQQEIIARMQQQLDSMHSAVMVDDDTTWDSKKKKFKKAKKFPTKFAVDYVTPLKTQDERGTCWDFATVGVLENSYRQQGIAHGWLEEDEYMAISEQAYGAEVLRLCAGPPDSPLQVACLIPGNGIWKNSTEGGDATLLMYLMNGLKDNIYPHSICPYYPDDGNDTVCAALTPEKRKTNPLSLTLKRMDTLMDEMSIKRAMLKHHQAMSLTTATPYTTHYYPCIGE
;
A
#
# COMPACT_ATOMS: atom_id res chain seq x y z
N MET A 1 -26.46 21.06 18.54
CA MET A 1 -25.90 20.25 19.65
C MET A 1 -25.17 19.08 19.03
N VAL A 2 -23.85 19.22 18.95
CA VAL A 2 -22.93 18.26 18.33
C VAL A 2 -22.53 17.24 19.39
N ARG A 3 -22.60 15.94 19.05
CA ARG A 3 -22.10 14.85 19.89
C ARG A 3 -20.90 14.24 19.17
N SER A 4 -19.71 14.66 19.60
CA SER A 4 -18.41 14.19 19.13
C SER A 4 -18.14 12.81 19.72
N TYR A 5 -17.87 11.82 18.87
CA TYR A 5 -17.27 10.54 19.28
C TYR A 5 -15.77 10.60 18.97
N GLY A 6 -14.97 10.30 19.99
CA GLY A 6 -13.52 10.49 20.00
C GLY A 6 -12.79 9.58 19.02
N THR A 7 -11.79 10.17 18.38
CA THR A 7 -10.73 9.52 17.62
C THR A 7 -9.72 8.92 18.58
N GLU A 8 -9.55 7.60 18.58
CA GLU A 8 -8.34 6.96 19.12
C GLU A 8 -7.17 7.28 18.19
N THR A 9 -6.27 8.14 18.65
CA THR A 9 -4.99 8.44 18.01
C THR A 9 -4.01 7.33 18.38
N VAL A 10 -3.51 6.62 17.38
CA VAL A 10 -2.29 5.79 17.52
C VAL A 10 -1.12 6.77 17.53
N ASP A 11 -0.60 7.07 18.72
CA ASP A 11 0.59 7.90 18.90
C ASP A 11 1.82 7.17 18.33
N PHE A 12 2.47 7.77 17.34
CA PHE A 12 3.83 7.43 16.98
C PHE A 12 4.76 8.14 17.96
N ALA A 13 5.64 7.39 18.61
CA ALA A 13 6.62 7.95 19.55
C ALA A 13 7.47 9.03 18.86
N HIS A 14 7.43 10.26 19.37
CA HIS A 14 8.28 11.34 18.92
C HIS A 14 9.57 11.36 19.75
N GLU A 15 10.70 11.69 19.11
CA GLU A 15 12.05 11.79 19.72
C GLU A 15 12.14 12.75 20.92
N GLN A 16 11.12 13.59 21.14
CA GLN A 16 11.04 14.57 22.22
C GLN A 16 10.51 13.97 23.54
N ASP A 17 9.96 12.75 23.50
CA ASP A 17 9.42 12.07 24.70
C ASP A 17 10.51 11.41 25.56
N ALA A 18 11.76 11.40 25.10
CA ALA A 18 12.89 10.74 25.79
C ALA A 18 13.53 11.58 26.91
N PHE A 19 13.21 12.88 27.03
CA PHE A 19 13.84 13.77 27.99
C PHE A 19 12.80 14.58 28.78
N VAL A 20 12.22 13.95 29.81
CA VAL A 20 11.52 14.69 30.87
C VAL A 20 12.56 15.27 31.82
N ASP A 21 12.85 16.57 31.67
CA ASP A 21 13.58 17.36 32.66
C ASP A 21 12.81 17.36 33.99
N ARG A 22 13.43 16.82 35.04
CA ARG A 22 12.93 16.89 36.42
C ARG A 22 13.23 18.27 37.01
N PRO A 23 12.24 19.04 37.50
CA PRO A 23 12.52 20.13 38.41
C PRO A 23 12.75 19.58 39.82
N VAL A 24 13.92 19.88 40.37
CA VAL A 24 14.22 19.75 41.80
C VAL A 24 13.41 20.80 42.56
N GLY A 25 12.60 20.38 43.52
CA GLY A 25 11.81 21.30 44.35
C GLY A 25 11.32 20.70 45.67
N GLY A 26 12.09 20.91 46.73
CA GLY A 26 11.59 21.37 48.03
C GLY A 26 10.74 20.43 48.91
N ASN A 27 11.37 19.92 49.96
CA ASN A 27 10.75 19.37 51.18
C ASN A 27 9.54 20.18 51.70
N ARG A 28 8.43 19.49 52.00
CA ARG A 28 7.59 19.77 53.18
C ARG A 28 6.85 18.51 53.64
N SER A 29 7.22 18.07 54.83
CA SER A 29 6.59 16.99 55.61
C SER A 29 5.14 17.34 55.94
N HIS A 30 4.21 16.44 55.64
CA HIS A 30 3.02 16.21 56.47
C HIS A 30 2.64 14.72 56.46
N SER A 31 2.87 14.09 57.61
CA SER A 31 2.32 12.79 58.01
C SER A 31 0.79 12.78 57.84
N ARG A 32 0.28 11.88 56.98
CA ARG A 32 -1.13 11.48 56.96
C ARG A 32 -1.29 10.08 56.34
N ASN A 33 -1.59 9.11 57.20
CA ASN A 33 -2.21 7.79 56.97
C ASN A 33 -1.87 7.02 55.67
N SER A 34 -0.83 6.20 55.78
CA SER A 34 -0.26 5.27 54.79
C SER A 34 -1.17 4.12 54.30
N TRP A 35 -2.38 3.95 54.83
CA TRP A 35 -3.21 2.79 54.47
C TRP A 35 -4.04 3.00 53.19
N GLY A 36 -4.47 4.24 52.90
CA GLY A 36 -5.25 4.54 51.70
C GLY A 36 -4.44 4.43 50.40
N ALA A 37 -3.17 4.86 50.43
CA ALA A 37 -2.28 4.79 49.27
C ALA A 37 -1.92 3.34 48.89
N ILE A 38 -1.75 2.45 49.88
CA ILE A 38 -1.45 1.04 49.66
C ILE A 38 -2.65 0.31 49.04
N VAL A 39 -3.87 0.61 49.50
CA VAL A 39 -5.10 -0.01 48.95
C VAL A 39 -5.35 0.44 47.50
N ILE A 40 -5.13 1.72 47.18
CA ILE A 40 -5.29 2.24 45.81
C ILE A 40 -4.21 1.66 44.87
N ALA A 41 -2.96 1.54 45.33
CA ALA A 41 -1.91 0.91 44.52
C ALA A 41 -2.19 -0.57 44.24
N ALA A 42 -2.71 -1.31 45.23
CA ALA A 42 -3.08 -2.72 45.07
C ALA A 42 -4.27 -2.91 44.12
N THR A 43 -5.29 -2.05 44.17
CA THR A 43 -6.44 -2.14 43.26
C THR A 43 -6.07 -1.78 41.82
N VAL A 44 -5.26 -0.74 41.61
CA VAL A 44 -4.75 -0.39 40.27
C VAL A 44 -3.85 -1.49 39.71
N GLY A 45 -2.98 -2.10 40.54
CA GLY A 45 -2.14 -3.22 40.13
C GLY A 45 -2.94 -4.46 39.71
N LEU A 46 -4.02 -4.80 40.43
CA LEU A 46 -4.90 -5.92 40.09
C LEU A 46 -5.72 -5.66 38.81
N VAL A 47 -6.16 -4.42 38.60
CA VAL A 47 -6.85 -4.04 37.36
C VAL A 47 -5.88 -4.06 36.16
N GLY A 48 -4.65 -3.57 36.31
CA GLY A 48 -3.63 -3.65 35.26
C GLY A 48 -3.25 -5.07 34.87
N LEU A 49 -3.08 -5.97 35.85
CA LEU A 49 -2.79 -7.38 35.59
C LEU A 49 -3.97 -8.11 34.93
N SER A 50 -5.21 -7.82 35.34
CA SER A 50 -6.41 -8.42 34.71
C SER A 50 -6.60 -7.94 33.27
N TYR A 51 -6.28 -6.67 32.97
CA TYR A 51 -6.27 -6.15 31.61
C TYR A 51 -5.18 -6.81 30.74
N ALA A 52 -3.95 -6.94 31.25
CA ALA A 52 -2.85 -7.60 30.53
C ALA A 52 -3.16 -9.08 30.22
N VAL A 53 -3.75 -9.82 31.16
CA VAL A 53 -4.18 -11.21 30.94
C VAL A 53 -5.28 -11.30 29.89
N THR A 54 -6.22 -10.35 29.88
CA THR A 54 -7.30 -10.30 28.89
C THR A 54 -6.76 -10.01 27.50
N MET A 55 -5.82 -9.07 27.38
CA MET A 55 -5.14 -8.77 26.12
C MET A 55 -4.32 -9.95 25.60
N HIS A 56 -3.60 -10.66 26.48
CA HIS A 56 -2.82 -11.83 26.08
C HIS A 56 -3.71 -13.00 25.61
N LYS A 57 -4.85 -13.22 26.28
CA LYS A 57 -5.86 -14.21 25.84
C LYS A 57 -6.50 -13.82 24.50
N SER A 58 -6.76 -12.53 24.29
CA SER A 58 -7.27 -12.01 23.02
C SER A 58 -6.28 -12.21 21.87
N LEU A 59 -5.00 -11.89 22.07
CA LEU A 59 -3.93 -12.11 21.10
C LEU A 59 -3.74 -13.58 20.75
N ALA A 60 -3.74 -14.47 21.75
CA ALA A 60 -3.64 -15.92 21.52
C ALA A 60 -4.85 -16.45 20.72
N ALA A 61 -6.06 -15.98 21.03
CA ALA A 61 -7.26 -16.34 20.28
C ALA A 61 -7.20 -15.83 18.83
N GLN A 62 -6.67 -14.62 18.60
CA GLN A 62 -6.48 -14.09 17.25
C GLN A 62 -5.43 -14.89 16.46
N GLN A 63 -4.32 -15.31 17.09
CA GLN A 63 -3.33 -16.17 16.45
C GLN A 63 -3.91 -17.53 16.04
N GLU A 64 -4.79 -18.11 16.87
CA GLU A 64 -5.47 -19.37 16.54
C GLU A 64 -6.44 -19.19 15.36
N ILE A 65 -7.17 -18.09 15.29
CA ILE A 65 -8.04 -17.75 14.16
C ILE A 65 -7.21 -17.57 12.88
N ILE A 66 -6.08 -16.85 12.95
CA ILE A 66 -5.16 -16.67 11.82
C ILE A 66 -4.61 -18.03 11.35
N ALA A 67 -4.19 -18.90 12.27
CA ALA A 67 -3.70 -20.23 11.93
C ALA A 67 -4.77 -21.10 11.25
N ARG A 68 -6.02 -21.04 11.73
CA ARG A 68 -7.15 -21.75 11.11
C ARG A 68 -7.50 -21.17 9.73
N MET A 69 -7.46 -19.85 9.57
CA MET A 69 -7.63 -19.20 8.27
C MET A 69 -6.52 -19.62 7.29
N GLN A 70 -5.27 -19.65 7.74
CA GLN A 70 -4.13 -20.09 6.94
C GLN A 70 -4.31 -21.56 6.50
N GLN A 71 -4.73 -22.43 7.41
CA GLN A 71 -4.99 -23.84 7.11
C GLN A 71 -6.17 -24.03 6.15
N GLN A 72 -7.22 -23.22 6.27
CA GLN A 72 -8.32 -23.22 5.30
C GLN A 72 -7.84 -22.74 3.92
N LEU A 73 -7.04 -21.67 3.85
CA LEU A 73 -6.42 -21.17 2.62
C LEU A 73 -5.55 -22.25 1.96
N ASP A 74 -4.70 -22.94 2.72
CA ASP A 74 -3.85 -24.03 2.23
C ASP A 74 -4.66 -25.23 1.71
N SER A 75 -5.76 -25.56 2.38
CA SER A 75 -6.68 -26.63 1.96
C SER A 75 -7.44 -26.28 0.68
N MET A 76 -7.90 -25.03 0.54
CA MET A 76 -8.49 -24.51 -0.69
C MET A 76 -7.44 -24.48 -1.81
N HIS A 77 -6.19 -24.15 -1.48
CA HIS A 77 -5.06 -24.17 -2.41
C HIS A 77 -4.82 -25.57 -3.01
N SER A 78 -4.87 -26.59 -2.16
CA SER A 78 -4.70 -27.98 -2.58
C SER A 78 -5.85 -28.48 -3.46
N ALA A 79 -7.08 -28.00 -3.24
CA ALA A 79 -8.25 -28.35 -4.04
C ALA A 79 -8.24 -27.66 -5.41
N VAL A 80 -7.87 -26.38 -5.49
CA VAL A 80 -7.79 -25.60 -6.74
C VAL A 80 -6.68 -26.12 -7.68
N MET A 81 -5.63 -26.74 -7.14
CA MET A 81 -4.60 -27.43 -7.94
C MET A 81 -5.14 -28.55 -8.84
N VAL A 82 -6.35 -29.05 -8.56
CA VAL A 82 -6.95 -30.18 -9.27
C VAL A 82 -7.98 -29.73 -10.33
N ASP A 83 -8.45 -28.48 -10.29
CA ASP A 83 -9.73 -28.12 -10.95
C ASP A 83 -9.68 -26.97 -11.97
N ASP A 84 -8.56 -26.78 -12.66
CA ASP A 84 -8.48 -25.76 -13.74
C ASP A 84 -8.51 -26.37 -15.16
N ASP A 85 -8.93 -27.63 -15.31
CA ASP A 85 -9.01 -28.27 -16.64
C ASP A 85 -9.87 -29.56 -16.70
N THR A 86 -10.99 -29.62 -15.98
CA THR A 86 -11.90 -30.77 -15.94
C THR A 86 -13.13 -30.55 -16.84
N THR A 87 -12.94 -30.72 -18.15
CA THR A 87 -14.04 -31.29 -18.95
C THR A 87 -14.34 -32.67 -18.38
N TRP A 88 -15.49 -32.79 -17.72
CA TRP A 88 -15.99 -34.03 -17.13
C TRP A 88 -16.25 -35.04 -18.24
N ASP A 89 -15.26 -35.89 -18.52
CA ASP A 89 -15.40 -37.02 -19.41
C ASP A 89 -14.95 -38.29 -18.65
N SER A 90 -15.95 -39.04 -18.18
CA SER A 90 -15.87 -40.07 -17.13
C SER A 90 -15.03 -41.32 -17.48
N LYS A 91 -14.14 -41.28 -18.50
CA LYS A 91 -13.44 -42.48 -19.00
C LYS A 91 -11.92 -42.38 -19.16
N LYS A 92 -11.24 -41.31 -18.74
CA LYS A 92 -9.75 -41.25 -18.81
C LYS A 92 -9.13 -40.62 -17.56
N LYS A 93 -8.97 -41.41 -16.48
CA LYS A 93 -8.03 -41.06 -15.39
C LYS A 93 -6.58 -41.24 -15.86
N LYS A 94 -6.07 -40.25 -16.59
CA LYS A 94 -4.63 -39.96 -16.59
C LYS A 94 -4.43 -38.80 -15.63
N PHE A 95 -3.83 -39.07 -14.47
CA PHE A 95 -3.33 -38.01 -13.60
C PHE A 95 -2.38 -37.15 -14.44
N LYS A 96 -2.85 -35.97 -14.90
CA LYS A 96 -2.00 -35.00 -15.59
C LYS A 96 -0.93 -34.60 -14.58
N LYS A 97 0.34 -34.86 -14.93
CA LYS A 97 1.52 -34.47 -14.14
C LYS A 97 1.39 -32.96 -13.84
N ALA A 98 1.48 -32.58 -12.57
CA ALA A 98 1.40 -31.16 -12.18
C ALA A 98 2.36 -30.35 -13.06
N LYS A 99 1.83 -29.33 -13.74
CA LYS A 99 2.59 -28.52 -14.69
C LYS A 99 3.66 -27.77 -13.89
N LYS A 100 4.92 -28.21 -13.99
CA LYS A 100 6.03 -27.61 -13.24
C LYS A 100 6.33 -26.24 -13.83
N PHE A 101 6.42 -25.22 -12.98
CA PHE A 101 6.85 -23.89 -13.40
C PHE A 101 8.31 -23.90 -13.90
N PRO A 102 8.68 -22.99 -14.83
CA PRO A 102 10.07 -22.81 -15.19
C PRO A 102 10.88 -22.36 -13.98
N THR A 103 12.16 -22.74 -13.95
CA THR A 103 13.07 -22.39 -12.85
C THR A 103 13.50 -20.93 -12.86
N LYS A 104 13.38 -20.26 -14.01
CA LYS A 104 13.63 -18.83 -14.21
C LYS A 104 12.53 -18.26 -15.10
N PHE A 105 12.17 -17.02 -14.83
CA PHE A 105 11.17 -16.27 -15.58
C PHE A 105 11.55 -14.81 -15.57
N ALA A 106 11.32 -14.12 -16.68
CA ALA A 106 11.45 -12.68 -16.80
C ALA A 106 10.23 -12.17 -17.58
N VAL A 107 9.79 -10.97 -17.23
CA VAL A 107 8.73 -10.26 -17.94
C VAL A 107 9.37 -9.50 -19.10
N ASP A 108 8.76 -9.59 -20.28
CA ASP A 108 9.18 -8.84 -21.45
C ASP A 108 8.69 -7.38 -21.39
N TYR A 109 9.32 -6.50 -22.18
CA TYR A 109 8.90 -5.11 -22.36
C TYR A 109 8.87 -4.26 -21.07
N VAL A 110 9.70 -4.59 -20.09
CA VAL A 110 9.89 -3.75 -18.89
C VAL A 110 10.51 -2.41 -19.26
N THR A 111 10.03 -1.32 -18.66
CA THR A 111 10.57 0.02 -18.88
C THR A 111 11.77 0.31 -17.96
N PRO A 112 12.60 1.33 -18.27
CA PRO A 112 13.76 1.68 -17.45
C PRO A 112 13.40 1.99 -16.00
N LEU A 113 14.33 1.70 -15.10
CA LEU A 113 14.23 2.01 -13.67
C LEU A 113 14.08 3.52 -13.46
N LYS A 114 13.19 3.90 -12.54
CA LYS A 114 13.02 5.26 -12.04
C LYS A 114 13.23 5.30 -10.52
N THR A 115 13.40 6.48 -9.95
CA THR A 115 13.61 6.70 -8.51
C THR A 115 12.48 7.55 -7.94
N GLN A 116 11.95 7.13 -6.79
CA GLN A 116 11.02 7.90 -5.98
C GLN A 116 11.74 8.84 -5.00
N ASP A 117 13.04 8.64 -4.85
CA ASP A 117 13.93 9.31 -3.91
C ASP A 117 13.42 9.21 -2.46
N GLU A 118 13.33 10.33 -1.74
CA GLU A 118 13.00 10.33 -0.30
C GLU A 118 11.49 10.29 -0.02
N ARG A 119 10.66 10.34 -1.06
CA ARG A 119 9.19 10.37 -0.96
C ARG A 119 8.58 8.99 -0.87
N GLY A 120 7.49 8.86 -0.12
CA GLY A 120 6.67 7.65 0.03
C GLY A 120 5.70 7.40 -1.14
N THR A 121 6.14 7.68 -2.36
CA THR A 121 5.36 7.58 -3.62
C THR A 121 5.49 6.24 -4.32
N CYS A 122 6.11 5.23 -3.71
CA CYS A 122 6.33 3.90 -4.33
C CYS A 122 5.10 3.29 -5.02
N TRP A 123 3.89 3.58 -4.51
CA TRP A 123 2.62 3.12 -5.06
C TRP A 123 2.31 3.72 -6.44
N ASP A 124 2.65 4.99 -6.69
CA ASP A 124 2.43 5.61 -8.00
C ASP A 124 3.44 5.08 -9.02
N PHE A 125 4.72 4.94 -8.65
CA PHE A 125 5.75 4.30 -9.47
C PHE A 125 5.38 2.85 -9.80
N ALA A 126 4.90 2.08 -8.82
CA ALA A 126 4.47 0.71 -9.05
C ALA A 126 3.28 0.65 -10.02
N THR A 127 2.31 1.55 -9.86
CA THR A 127 1.15 1.62 -10.76
C THR A 127 1.56 2.03 -12.16
N VAL A 128 2.34 3.10 -12.28
CA VAL A 128 2.85 3.62 -13.55
C VAL A 128 3.70 2.58 -14.27
N GLY A 129 4.58 1.85 -13.57
CA GLY A 129 5.39 0.78 -14.17
C GLY A 129 4.54 -0.32 -14.81
N VAL A 130 3.43 -0.71 -14.18
CA VAL A 130 2.48 -1.68 -14.76
C VAL A 130 1.75 -1.10 -15.98
N LEU A 131 1.36 0.17 -15.92
CA LEU A 131 0.70 0.87 -17.02
C LEU A 131 1.61 1.03 -18.23
N GLU A 132 2.87 1.42 -18.03
CA GLU A 132 3.87 1.54 -19.08
C GLU A 132 4.19 0.19 -19.71
N ASN A 133 4.36 -0.86 -18.91
CA ASN A 133 4.57 -2.22 -19.44
C ASN A 133 3.38 -2.68 -20.29
N SER A 134 2.16 -2.44 -19.81
CA SER A 134 0.94 -2.78 -20.56
C SER A 134 0.80 -1.97 -21.85
N TYR A 135 1.11 -0.67 -21.80
CA TYR A 135 1.08 0.21 -22.96
C TYR A 135 2.12 -0.20 -24.00
N ARG A 136 3.35 -0.54 -23.58
CA ARG A 136 4.42 -0.99 -24.47
C ARG A 136 4.09 -2.33 -25.13
N GLN A 137 3.57 -3.30 -24.37
CA GLN A 137 3.07 -4.57 -24.91
C GLN A 137 2.03 -4.35 -26.00
N GLN A 138 1.06 -3.46 -25.73
CA GLN A 138 0.04 -3.11 -26.70
C GLN A 138 0.65 -2.42 -27.93
N GLY A 139 1.51 -1.42 -27.73
CA GLY A 139 2.14 -0.67 -28.81
C GLY A 139 2.91 -1.57 -29.78
N ILE A 140 3.73 -2.48 -29.25
CA ILE A 140 4.49 -3.44 -30.07
C ILE A 140 3.55 -4.42 -30.79
N ALA A 141 2.55 -4.97 -30.08
CA ALA A 141 1.59 -5.91 -30.69
C ALA A 141 0.77 -5.28 -31.85
N HIS A 142 0.58 -3.96 -31.83
CA HIS A 142 -0.12 -3.22 -32.87
C HIS A 142 0.81 -2.54 -33.90
N GLY A 143 2.14 -2.63 -33.72
CA GLY A 143 3.12 -1.96 -34.58
C GLY A 143 3.15 -0.43 -34.44
N TRP A 144 2.79 0.10 -33.26
CA TRP A 144 2.86 1.53 -32.94
C TRP A 144 4.20 1.95 -32.32
N LEU A 145 4.91 0.99 -31.72
CA LEU A 145 6.20 1.18 -31.07
C LEU A 145 7.16 0.11 -31.58
N GLU A 146 8.41 0.49 -31.80
CA GLU A 146 9.50 -0.45 -32.02
C GLU A 146 9.89 -1.17 -30.71
N GLU A 147 10.66 -2.24 -30.81
CA GLU A 147 11.04 -3.05 -29.63
C GLU A 147 11.86 -2.26 -28.60
N ASP A 148 12.62 -1.24 -29.01
CA ASP A 148 13.43 -0.38 -28.15
C ASP A 148 12.74 0.94 -27.74
N GLU A 149 11.50 1.15 -28.19
CA GLU A 149 10.71 2.32 -27.85
C GLU A 149 9.78 2.07 -26.65
N TYR A 150 9.54 3.14 -25.89
CA TYR A 150 8.55 3.15 -24.81
C TYR A 150 8.03 4.56 -24.58
N MET A 151 6.81 4.65 -24.03
CA MET A 151 6.24 5.91 -23.58
C MET A 151 6.38 5.99 -22.06
N ALA A 152 7.15 6.97 -21.58
CA ALA A 152 7.25 7.27 -20.17
C ALA A 152 6.03 8.06 -19.70
N ILE A 153 5.32 7.56 -18.70
CA ILE A 153 4.23 8.23 -18.00
C ILE A 153 4.80 9.06 -16.85
N SER A 154 4.15 10.17 -16.53
CA SER A 154 4.52 11.05 -15.40
C SER A 154 3.91 10.55 -14.09
N GLU A 155 4.74 10.07 -13.18
CA GLU A 155 4.36 9.76 -11.78
C GLU A 155 3.86 11.01 -11.06
N GLN A 156 4.53 12.14 -11.25
CA GLN A 156 4.15 13.42 -10.65
C GLN A 156 2.75 13.87 -11.07
N ALA A 157 2.42 13.81 -12.37
CA ALA A 157 1.09 14.14 -12.85
C ALA A 157 0.06 13.11 -12.37
N TYR A 158 0.42 11.82 -12.32
CA TYR A 158 -0.45 10.76 -11.81
C TYR A 158 -0.83 11.00 -10.35
N GLY A 159 0.15 11.20 -9.47
CA GLY A 159 -0.08 11.51 -8.05
C GLY A 159 -0.91 12.78 -7.86
N ALA A 160 -0.58 13.86 -8.58
CA ALA A 160 -1.33 15.12 -8.51
C ALA A 160 -2.79 14.95 -8.98
N GLU A 161 -3.06 14.15 -10.02
CA GLU A 161 -4.42 13.87 -10.46
C GLU A 161 -5.18 12.97 -9.48
N VAL A 162 -4.53 11.99 -8.85
CA VAL A 162 -5.13 11.23 -7.75
C VAL A 162 -5.56 12.19 -6.63
N LEU A 163 -4.67 13.05 -6.14
CA LEU A 163 -5.02 14.04 -5.12
C LEU A 163 -6.17 14.95 -5.54
N ARG A 164 -6.17 15.43 -6.79
CA ARG A 164 -7.24 16.27 -7.34
C ARG A 164 -8.59 15.54 -7.36
N LEU A 165 -8.61 14.26 -7.74
CA LEU A 165 -9.83 13.44 -7.75
C LEU A 165 -10.33 13.16 -6.33
N CYS A 166 -9.40 12.94 -5.39
CA CYS A 166 -9.70 12.71 -3.98
C CYS A 166 -10.15 13.98 -3.23
N ALA A 167 -9.71 15.16 -3.67
CA ALA A 167 -10.13 16.47 -3.16
C ALA A 167 -11.46 16.97 -3.78
N GLY A 168 -12.18 16.12 -4.51
CA GLY A 168 -13.47 16.44 -5.11
C GLY A 168 -14.58 16.75 -4.08
N PRO A 169 -15.82 16.98 -4.53
CA PRO A 169 -16.94 17.27 -3.65
C PRO A 169 -17.07 16.22 -2.53
N PRO A 170 -17.42 16.64 -1.30
CA PRO A 170 -17.71 15.71 -0.21
C PRO A 170 -18.72 14.65 -0.65
N ASP A 171 -18.49 13.41 -0.23
CA ASP A 171 -19.34 12.24 -0.51
C ASP A 171 -19.43 11.84 -1.99
N SER A 172 -18.62 12.45 -2.87
CA SER A 172 -18.51 11.97 -4.25
C SER A 172 -17.89 10.57 -4.28
N PRO A 173 -18.28 9.69 -5.21
CA PRO A 173 -17.74 8.32 -5.27
C PRO A 173 -16.21 8.25 -5.31
N LEU A 174 -15.57 9.22 -5.97
CA LEU A 174 -14.11 9.33 -6.07
C LEU A 174 -13.47 9.78 -4.76
N GLN A 175 -14.07 10.74 -4.05
CA GLN A 175 -13.57 11.19 -2.76
C GLN A 175 -13.67 10.08 -1.71
N VAL A 176 -14.81 9.38 -1.65
CA VAL A 176 -15.03 8.26 -0.73
C VAL A 176 -14.05 7.11 -0.99
N ALA A 177 -13.74 6.82 -2.26
CA ALA A 177 -12.76 5.81 -2.64
C ALA A 177 -11.34 6.09 -2.09
N CYS A 178 -11.00 7.35 -1.80
CA CYS A 178 -9.69 7.73 -1.30
C CYS A 178 -9.56 7.67 0.23
N LEU A 179 -10.66 7.47 0.96
CA LEU A 179 -10.69 7.42 2.42
C LEU A 179 -10.20 6.06 2.96
N ILE A 180 -9.01 5.65 2.52
CA ILE A 180 -8.36 4.42 2.99
C ILE A 180 -7.47 4.79 4.20
N PRO A 181 -7.73 4.22 5.39
CA PRO A 181 -6.92 4.49 6.57
C PRO A 181 -5.43 4.18 6.33
N GLY A 182 -4.56 5.07 6.79
CA GLY A 182 -3.11 4.87 6.74
C GLY A 182 -2.39 5.42 5.50
N ASN A 183 -3.10 5.84 4.44
CA ASN A 183 -2.47 6.58 3.35
C ASN A 183 -2.38 8.09 3.66
N GLY A 184 -1.53 8.84 2.96
CA GLY A 184 -1.40 10.30 3.08
C GLY A 184 -2.38 11.09 2.22
N ILE A 185 -3.14 10.41 1.35
CA ILE A 185 -3.99 11.03 0.33
C ILE A 185 -5.11 11.87 0.94
N TRP A 186 -5.71 11.41 2.04
CA TRP A 186 -6.71 12.19 2.78
C TRP A 186 -6.14 13.46 3.42
N LYS A 187 -4.81 13.54 3.60
CA LYS A 187 -4.09 14.75 4.03
C LYS A 187 -3.58 15.59 2.85
N ASN A 188 -4.08 15.34 1.63
CA ASN A 188 -3.61 15.99 0.41
C ASN A 188 -2.09 15.78 0.18
N SER A 189 -1.61 14.57 0.45
CA SER A 189 -0.23 14.16 0.25
C SER A 189 -0.16 12.83 -0.50
N THR A 190 0.86 12.67 -1.33
CA THR A 190 1.14 11.42 -2.08
C THR A 190 1.87 10.38 -1.25
N GLU A 191 2.22 10.69 0.00
CA GLU A 191 2.89 9.78 0.92
C GLU A 191 2.02 8.57 1.27
N GLY A 192 2.54 7.34 1.09
CA GLY A 192 1.93 6.12 1.61
C GLY A 192 0.62 5.66 0.93
N GLY A 193 0.46 5.91 -0.38
CA GLY A 193 -0.67 5.40 -1.16
C GLY A 193 -0.60 3.88 -1.47
N ASP A 194 -1.54 3.40 -2.29
CA ASP A 194 -1.62 1.99 -2.71
C ASP A 194 -2.02 1.86 -4.19
N ALA A 195 -1.45 0.89 -4.91
CA ALA A 195 -1.70 0.70 -6.35
C ALA A 195 -3.17 0.35 -6.67
N THR A 196 -3.93 -0.21 -5.73
CA THR A 196 -5.36 -0.51 -5.89
C THR A 196 -6.22 0.74 -6.07
N LEU A 197 -5.71 1.94 -5.73
CA LEU A 197 -6.37 3.21 -6.01
C LEU A 197 -6.72 3.38 -7.49
N LEU A 198 -5.92 2.80 -8.40
CA LEU A 198 -6.23 2.81 -9.83
C LEU A 198 -7.61 2.20 -10.13
N MET A 199 -7.97 1.10 -9.46
CA MET A 199 -9.26 0.44 -9.66
C MET A 199 -10.42 1.37 -9.27
N TYR A 200 -10.30 2.02 -8.10
CA TYR A 200 -11.37 2.85 -7.58
C TYR A 200 -11.48 4.20 -8.29
N LEU A 201 -10.37 4.72 -8.79
CA LEU A 201 -10.30 6.02 -9.45
C LEU A 201 -10.34 5.93 -10.97
N MET A 202 -10.51 4.74 -11.55
CA MET A 202 -10.45 4.53 -13.00
C MET A 202 -11.40 5.45 -13.78
N ASN A 203 -12.59 5.74 -13.25
CA ASN A 203 -13.55 6.66 -13.89
C ASN A 203 -13.00 8.09 -14.01
N GLY A 204 -12.15 8.52 -13.06
CA GLY A 204 -11.48 9.82 -13.11
C GLY A 204 -10.13 9.75 -13.84
N LEU A 205 -9.37 8.68 -13.66
CA LEU A 205 -8.01 8.53 -14.20
C LEU A 205 -7.96 8.14 -15.68
N LYS A 206 -9.07 7.62 -16.25
CA LYS A 206 -9.15 7.13 -17.63
C LYS A 206 -8.51 8.07 -18.64
N ASP A 207 -8.82 9.36 -18.58
CA ASP A 207 -8.29 10.37 -19.52
C ASP A 207 -7.27 11.31 -18.84
N ASN A 208 -6.78 10.96 -17.65
CA ASN A 208 -5.90 11.79 -16.83
C ASN A 208 -4.55 11.12 -16.54
N ILE A 209 -4.00 10.46 -17.56
CA ILE A 209 -2.62 9.96 -17.57
C ILE A 209 -1.83 10.73 -18.60
N TYR A 210 -0.62 11.15 -18.25
CA TYR A 210 0.14 12.09 -19.06
C TYR A 210 1.57 11.59 -19.29
N PRO A 211 2.19 11.98 -20.43
CA PRO A 211 3.59 11.66 -20.67
C PRO A 211 4.48 12.39 -19.66
N HIS A 212 5.62 11.78 -19.32
CA HIS A 212 6.63 12.32 -18.41
C HIS A 212 7.04 13.76 -18.75
N SER A 213 7.07 14.11 -20.05
CA SER A 213 7.41 15.45 -20.54
C SER A 213 6.49 16.58 -20.05
N ILE A 214 5.24 16.29 -19.63
CA ILE A 214 4.37 17.33 -19.07
C ILE A 214 4.76 17.68 -17.63
N CYS A 215 5.27 16.69 -16.88
CA CYS A 215 5.59 16.84 -15.47
C CYS A 215 6.71 15.89 -15.10
N PRO A 216 7.96 16.38 -15.15
CA PRO A 216 9.06 15.67 -14.52
C PRO A 216 8.79 15.45 -13.03
N TYR A 217 9.36 14.39 -12.47
CA TYR A 217 9.20 14.05 -11.07
C TYR A 217 9.98 15.02 -10.18
N TYR A 218 9.37 15.45 -9.08
CA TYR A 218 10.04 16.25 -8.05
C TYR A 218 10.49 15.32 -6.92
N PRO A 219 11.80 15.21 -6.66
CA PRO A 219 12.31 14.30 -5.64
C PRO A 219 12.03 14.78 -4.22
N ASP A 220 11.89 16.10 -4.03
CA ASP A 220 11.73 16.72 -2.72
C ASP A 220 10.27 16.73 -2.25
N ASP A 221 10.08 16.54 -0.94
CA ASP A 221 8.79 16.65 -0.26
C ASP A 221 8.09 18.00 -0.47
N GLY A 222 6.77 18.01 -0.28
CA GLY A 222 5.94 19.21 -0.38
C GLY A 222 5.56 19.62 -1.80
N ASN A 223 5.99 18.85 -2.80
CA ASN A 223 5.66 19.07 -4.21
C ASN A 223 4.51 18.18 -4.71
N ASP A 224 3.72 17.57 -3.82
CA ASP A 224 2.69 16.57 -4.12
C ASP A 224 1.68 16.97 -5.21
N THR A 225 1.33 18.25 -5.28
CA THR A 225 0.32 18.79 -6.22
C THR A 225 0.94 19.59 -7.36
N VAL A 226 2.27 19.70 -7.41
CA VAL A 226 2.97 20.60 -8.32
C VAL A 226 3.01 19.98 -9.71
N CYS A 227 2.31 20.61 -10.65
CA CYS A 227 2.41 20.29 -12.06
C CYS A 227 1.99 21.46 -12.96
N ALA A 228 2.85 22.46 -13.10
CA ALA A 228 2.49 23.73 -13.74
C ALA A 228 2.02 23.60 -15.21
N ALA A 229 2.60 22.66 -15.97
CA ALA A 229 2.19 22.45 -17.37
C ALA A 229 0.86 21.70 -17.51
N LEU A 230 0.32 21.12 -16.44
CA LEU A 230 -0.96 20.41 -16.45
C LEU A 230 -2.14 21.38 -16.27
N THR A 231 -2.39 22.18 -17.31
CA THR A 231 -3.49 23.16 -17.34
C THR A 231 -4.84 22.49 -17.65
N PRO A 232 -5.99 23.15 -17.40
CA PRO A 232 -7.31 22.64 -17.81
C PRO A 232 -7.41 22.33 -19.30
N GLU A 233 -6.74 23.10 -20.15
CA GLU A 233 -6.68 22.87 -21.60
C GLU A 233 -5.91 21.58 -21.90
N LYS A 234 -4.76 21.36 -21.24
CA LYS A 234 -3.97 20.13 -21.42
C LYS A 234 -4.73 18.87 -20.98
N ARG A 235 -5.56 18.96 -19.94
CA ARG A 235 -6.45 17.85 -19.55
C ARG A 235 -7.47 17.51 -20.65
N LYS A 236 -8.02 18.52 -21.33
CA LYS A 236 -9.00 18.32 -22.41
C LYS A 236 -8.38 17.80 -23.71
N THR A 237 -7.14 18.18 -24.00
CA THR A 237 -6.44 17.80 -25.23
C THR A 237 -5.54 16.58 -25.05
N ASN A 238 -5.65 15.86 -23.92
CA ASN A 238 -4.84 14.69 -23.66
C ASN A 238 -5.21 13.55 -24.65
N PRO A 239 -4.28 13.08 -25.50
CA PRO A 239 -4.57 11.99 -26.42
C PRO A 239 -4.55 10.61 -25.74
N LEU A 240 -4.01 10.52 -24.52
CA LEU A 240 -3.88 9.26 -23.80
C LEU A 240 -5.17 8.92 -23.07
N SER A 241 -5.61 7.67 -23.24
CA SER A 241 -6.75 7.12 -22.51
C SER A 241 -6.44 5.69 -22.08
N LEU A 242 -6.82 5.34 -20.86
CA LEU A 242 -6.67 4.01 -20.31
C LEU A 242 -8.01 3.28 -20.26
N THR A 243 -7.97 1.96 -20.44
CA THR A 243 -9.11 1.09 -20.16
C THR A 243 -8.65 -0.07 -19.30
N LEU A 244 -9.11 -0.11 -18.05
CA LEU A 244 -8.86 -1.24 -17.16
C LEU A 244 -9.70 -2.42 -17.59
N LYS A 245 -9.07 -3.41 -18.25
CA LYS A 245 -9.74 -4.66 -18.64
C LYS A 245 -9.95 -5.59 -17.47
N ARG A 246 -8.96 -5.66 -16.57
CA ARG A 246 -8.91 -6.56 -15.42
C ARG A 246 -7.85 -6.09 -14.44
N MET A 247 -8.11 -6.24 -13.14
CA MET A 247 -7.14 -6.09 -12.05
C MET A 247 -7.44 -7.18 -11.02
N ASP A 248 -6.46 -8.04 -10.76
CA ASP A 248 -6.57 -9.10 -9.76
C ASP A 248 -5.59 -8.82 -8.62
N THR A 249 -6.00 -9.15 -7.40
CA THR A 249 -5.11 -9.19 -6.23
C THR A 249 -4.77 -10.63 -5.92
N LEU A 250 -3.47 -10.96 -5.93
CA LEU A 250 -2.97 -12.31 -5.70
C LEU A 250 -2.08 -12.30 -4.46
N MET A 251 -2.31 -13.23 -3.54
CA MET A 251 -1.57 -13.28 -2.27
C MET A 251 -0.63 -14.49 -2.19
N ASP A 252 -0.94 -15.58 -2.89
CA ASP A 252 -0.17 -16.81 -2.80
C ASP A 252 0.82 -16.98 -3.96
N GLU A 253 1.93 -17.65 -3.67
CA GLU A 253 3.03 -17.86 -4.61
C GLU A 253 2.61 -18.57 -5.91
N MET A 254 1.68 -19.52 -5.83
CA MET A 254 1.31 -20.34 -6.98
C MET A 254 0.44 -19.57 -7.96
N SER A 255 -0.54 -18.81 -7.48
CA SER A 255 -1.38 -17.93 -8.28
C SER A 255 -0.56 -16.80 -8.91
N ILE A 256 0.38 -16.22 -8.16
CA ILE A 256 1.34 -15.23 -8.69
C ILE A 256 2.14 -15.86 -9.84
N LYS A 257 2.76 -17.02 -9.64
CA LYS A 257 3.53 -17.71 -10.69
C LYS A 257 2.68 -18.07 -11.92
N ARG A 258 1.44 -18.53 -11.71
CA ARG A 258 0.51 -18.81 -12.82
C ARG A 258 0.19 -17.54 -13.60
N ALA A 259 -0.13 -16.45 -12.92
CA ALA A 259 -0.47 -15.18 -13.55
C ALA A 259 0.71 -14.63 -14.35
N MET A 260 1.92 -14.64 -13.79
CA MET A 260 3.14 -14.24 -14.50
C MET A 260 3.34 -15.02 -15.80
N LEU A 261 3.21 -16.35 -15.75
CA LEU A 261 3.41 -17.21 -16.93
C LEU A 261 2.26 -17.13 -17.93
N LYS A 262 1.05 -16.82 -17.48
CA LYS A 262 -0.12 -16.72 -18.35
C LYS A 262 -0.15 -15.37 -19.07
N HIS A 263 0.21 -14.30 -18.37
CA HIS A 263 0.03 -12.94 -18.85
C HIS A 263 1.31 -12.29 -19.34
N HIS A 264 2.50 -12.77 -18.92
CA HIS A 264 3.78 -12.16 -19.27
C HIS A 264 3.80 -10.64 -19.02
N GLN A 265 3.19 -10.22 -17.92
CA GLN A 265 2.98 -8.82 -17.55
C GLN A 265 3.66 -8.47 -16.23
N ALA A 266 4.10 -7.23 -16.12
CA ALA A 266 4.58 -6.68 -14.86
C ALA A 266 3.42 -6.61 -13.86
N MET A 267 3.72 -6.80 -12.57
CA MET A 267 2.74 -6.74 -11.49
C MET A 267 3.25 -5.79 -10.41
N SER A 268 2.35 -5.01 -9.81
CA SER A 268 2.64 -4.26 -8.60
C SER A 268 2.78 -5.24 -7.43
N LEU A 269 3.78 -5.03 -6.58
CA LEU A 269 4.01 -5.80 -5.37
C LEU A 269 3.93 -4.88 -4.16
N THR A 270 3.06 -5.21 -3.21
CA THR A 270 3.03 -4.58 -1.90
C THR A 270 3.83 -5.45 -0.93
N THR A 271 4.81 -4.86 -0.26
CA THR A 271 5.62 -5.52 0.76
C THR A 271 6.00 -4.53 1.85
N ALA A 272 6.17 -5.03 3.08
CA ALA A 272 6.73 -4.21 4.15
C ALA A 272 8.23 -4.04 3.91
N THR A 273 8.68 -2.79 3.79
CA THR A 273 10.11 -2.48 3.68
C THR A 273 10.72 -2.43 5.08
N PRO A 274 11.64 -3.34 5.45
CA PRO A 274 12.26 -3.29 6.77
C PRO A 274 13.25 -2.13 6.83
N TYR A 275 13.07 -1.22 7.80
CA TYR A 275 14.05 -0.19 8.12
C TYR A 275 14.97 -0.68 9.24
N THR A 276 16.28 -0.59 9.03
CA THR A 276 17.28 -0.86 10.07
C THR A 276 18.00 0.45 10.40
N THR A 277 17.71 1.02 11.56
CA THR A 277 18.37 2.24 12.03
C THR A 277 19.78 1.89 12.52
N HIS A 278 20.79 2.50 11.92
CA HIS A 278 22.17 2.40 12.38
C HIS A 278 22.55 3.66 13.16
N TYR A 279 22.96 3.49 14.41
CA TYR A 279 23.51 4.59 15.21
C TYR A 279 25.02 4.66 14.99
N TYR A 280 25.50 5.77 14.47
CA TYR A 280 26.93 6.06 14.43
C TYR A 280 27.35 6.69 15.75
N PRO A 281 28.50 6.29 16.33
CA PRO A 281 29.01 6.94 17.53
C PRO A 281 29.34 8.40 17.19
N CYS A 282 28.90 9.34 18.03
CA CYS A 282 29.34 10.72 17.94
C CYS A 282 30.86 10.75 18.11
N ILE A 283 31.59 11.05 17.03
CA ILE A 283 33.03 11.33 17.10
C ILE A 283 33.11 12.79 17.52
N GLY A 284 33.36 13.04 18.80
CA GLY A 284 33.47 14.41 19.34
C GLY A 284 34.57 15.20 18.64
N GLU A 285 34.34 16.51 18.48
CA GLU A 285 35.36 17.49 18.04
C GLU A 285 36.46 17.68 19.09
#